data_AF-A0A3C1DLE8-F1
#
_entry.id   AF-A0A3C1DLE8-F1
#
_cell.length_a   1.000
_cell.length_b   1.000
_cell.length_c   1.000
_cell.angle_alpha   90.00
_cell.angle_beta   90.00
_cell.angle_gamma   90.00
#
_symmetry.space_group_name_H-M   'P 1'
#
loop_
_entity.id
_entity.type
_entity.pdbx_description
1 polymer ?
#
loop_
_entity_poly.entity_id
_entity_poly.type
_entity_poly.pdbx_seq_one_letter_code
_entity_poly.pdbx_strand_id
1 'polypeptide(L)'
;MAYHVALVQNQTEMAHYGYADARPLLEERGYTVHHFTGSNILDLTASLGSQTLNAVVVGSNALSDPDIRREMRTGSAIEGLSAMLRNGGGILVFQQLKLAGIEDNYLLLSDDEDLRVSATPRPLSESAIEGDFRVPPDSSLHPLLIYPHQVDPSAVAEHSRRFRSLPGLYWHSWVDFNADKWQVLLDDFRQGETRPILLATREDSVNRIVLSSMANDWQDSANLLDNALIYAVEGRHELAVLATTGGSMFTFDYLRASFHARQFPVHYYDVGTDQSALARNLRLGVHSTLLIGAAVGQDRLASALKRDISSRIEAGLLKVVGADSTSWVPEPSFSIATRQAPALNLLSAVELQVLTDLRLGYVDGMFWATVETLQHLLELTSEPNDYLVSATRALDLASEHDRSGSYDEVFGASCALLWFRSKCGSADLRPTLDWIRARVSAYAMREQMLAIRTLILIGEGTSDECRAAADQIRLIELDSLSEIDLVNYLETSLLLDELELSSRIARALVSSQSSGMWLDLATTAEGTLALLKLLRRFSEGTTAAPKLVSLSEEIR
;
A
#
# COMPACT_ATOMS: atom_id res chain seq x y z
N MET A 1 5.17 16.86 -21.54
CA MET A 1 5.47 17.64 -20.33
C MET A 1 6.55 16.86 -19.62
N ALA A 2 7.67 17.51 -19.34
CA ALA A 2 8.81 16.86 -18.71
C ALA A 2 8.58 16.75 -17.20
N TYR A 3 9.07 15.68 -16.57
CA TYR A 3 9.10 15.59 -15.11
C TYR A 3 10.09 16.61 -14.55
N HIS A 4 9.72 17.28 -13.47
CA HIS A 4 10.51 18.29 -12.80
C HIS A 4 11.27 17.68 -11.63
N VAL A 5 12.59 17.77 -11.67
CA VAL A 5 13.47 17.19 -10.65
C VAL A 5 14.25 18.30 -9.97
N ALA A 6 14.19 18.34 -8.64
CA ALA A 6 15.12 19.11 -7.85
C ALA A 6 16.42 18.31 -7.68
N LEU A 7 17.50 18.75 -8.33
CA LEU A 7 18.81 18.14 -8.21
C LEU A 7 19.65 18.93 -7.19
N VAL A 8 19.97 18.30 -6.07
CA VAL A 8 20.78 18.88 -4.99
C VAL A 8 22.20 18.35 -5.11
N GLN A 9 23.19 19.20 -5.36
CA GLN A 9 24.60 18.80 -5.52
C GLN A 9 25.57 19.64 -4.67
N ASN A 10 26.73 19.07 -4.39
CA ASN A 10 27.82 19.81 -3.73
C ASN A 10 28.60 20.63 -4.78
N GLN A 11 28.51 21.96 -4.69
CA GLN A 11 29.17 22.88 -5.61
C GLN A 11 30.69 22.72 -5.65
N THR A 12 31.32 22.39 -4.51
CA THR A 12 32.77 22.19 -4.42
C THR A 12 33.19 20.94 -5.20
N GLU A 13 32.44 19.84 -5.06
CA GLU A 13 32.71 18.61 -5.81
C GLU A 13 32.58 18.84 -7.32
N MET A 14 31.51 19.54 -7.76
CA MET A 14 31.29 19.89 -9.17
C MET A 14 32.41 20.76 -9.75
N ALA A 15 32.99 21.67 -8.95
CA ALA A 15 34.09 22.53 -9.39
C ALA A 15 35.41 21.77 -9.60
N HIS A 16 35.59 20.64 -8.91
CA HIS A 16 36.83 19.86 -8.95
C HIS A 16 36.74 18.61 -9.85
N TYR A 17 35.56 18.03 -10.01
CA TYR A 17 35.38 16.79 -10.75
C TYR A 17 34.32 16.95 -11.84
N GLY A 18 34.75 16.83 -13.11
CA GLY A 18 33.84 16.96 -14.25
C GLY A 18 32.73 15.90 -14.30
N TYR A 19 32.89 14.77 -13.63
CA TYR A 19 31.87 13.73 -13.49
C TYR A 19 30.91 13.97 -12.31
N ALA A 20 31.16 14.99 -11.48
CA ALA A 20 30.31 15.28 -10.32
C ALA A 20 29.09 16.15 -10.66
N ASP A 21 29.00 16.68 -11.88
CA ASP A 21 27.83 17.37 -12.40
C ASP A 21 26.83 16.38 -13.00
N ALA A 22 25.68 16.20 -12.33
CA ALA A 22 24.66 15.24 -12.74
C ALA A 22 23.54 15.90 -13.57
N ARG A 23 23.64 17.20 -13.88
CA ARG A 23 22.63 17.87 -14.72
C ARG A 23 22.54 17.25 -16.12
N PRO A 24 23.67 17.04 -16.86
CA PRO A 24 23.59 16.45 -18.20
C PRO A 24 22.94 15.06 -18.17
N LEU A 25 23.27 14.26 -17.15
CA LEU A 25 22.73 12.92 -16.93
C LEU A 25 21.19 12.90 -16.87
N LEU A 26 20.59 13.87 -16.17
CA LEU A 26 19.13 13.98 -16.04
C LEU A 26 18.49 14.66 -17.25
N GLU A 27 19.13 15.70 -17.80
CA GLU A 27 18.64 16.43 -18.98
C GLU A 27 18.61 15.55 -20.23
N GLU A 28 19.63 14.70 -20.43
CA GLU A 28 19.68 13.72 -21.53
C GLU A 28 18.54 12.69 -21.47
N ARG A 29 18.01 12.42 -20.26
CA ARG A 29 16.84 11.56 -20.01
C ARG A 29 15.51 12.31 -20.13
N GLY A 30 15.54 13.60 -20.48
CA GLY A 30 14.36 14.41 -20.72
C GLY A 30 13.72 15.00 -19.47
N TYR A 31 14.41 15.00 -18.33
CA TYR A 31 13.93 15.65 -17.11
C TYR A 31 14.21 17.15 -17.13
N THR A 32 13.28 17.94 -16.60
CA THR A 32 13.51 19.36 -16.31
C THR A 32 14.21 19.48 -14.97
N VAL A 33 15.47 19.90 -14.98
CA VAL A 33 16.29 19.95 -13.78
C VAL A 33 16.26 21.34 -13.15
N HIS A 34 15.86 21.41 -11.89
CA HIS A 34 16.01 22.56 -11.01
C HIS A 34 17.21 22.31 -10.10
N HIS A 35 18.29 23.05 -10.31
CA HIS A 35 19.57 22.76 -9.65
C HIS A 35 19.75 23.57 -8.36
N PHE A 36 20.07 22.87 -7.27
CA PHE A 36 20.30 23.43 -5.94
C PHE A 36 21.68 23.02 -5.41
N THR A 37 22.33 23.96 -4.75
CA THR A 37 23.65 23.85 -4.12
C THR A 37 23.63 24.61 -2.80
N GLY A 38 24.71 24.59 -2.02
CA GLY A 38 24.80 25.36 -0.77
C GLY A 38 24.46 26.85 -0.93
N SER A 39 24.76 27.47 -2.09
CA SER A 39 24.49 28.89 -2.31
C SER A 39 23.01 29.26 -2.51
N ASN A 40 22.16 28.31 -2.90
CA ASN A 40 20.74 28.54 -3.22
C ASN A 40 19.80 27.49 -2.63
N ILE A 41 20.24 26.69 -1.66
CA ILE A 41 19.43 25.61 -1.10
C ILE A 41 18.15 26.12 -0.42
N LEU A 42 18.14 27.35 0.09
CA LEU A 42 16.95 27.98 0.67
C LEU A 42 15.76 28.05 -0.32
N ASP A 43 16.04 28.12 -1.62
CA ASP A 43 15.00 28.18 -2.66
C ASP A 43 14.33 26.80 -2.89
N LEU A 44 14.93 25.71 -2.39
CA LEU A 44 14.36 24.37 -2.46
C LEU A 44 13.06 24.29 -1.67
N THR A 45 13.02 24.87 -0.47
CA THR A 45 11.84 24.89 0.39
C THR A 45 10.66 25.60 -0.30
N ALA A 46 10.92 26.72 -0.99
CA ALA A 46 9.91 27.40 -1.80
C ALA A 46 9.42 26.53 -2.98
N SER A 47 10.35 25.82 -3.63
CA SER A 47 10.03 24.92 -4.74
C SER A 47 9.18 23.72 -4.29
N LEU A 48 9.50 23.12 -3.14
CA LEU A 48 8.70 22.07 -2.50
C LEU A 48 7.28 22.58 -2.16
N GLY A 49 7.17 23.79 -1.60
CA GLY A 49 5.89 24.41 -1.26
C GLY A 49 4.98 24.67 -2.46
N SER A 50 5.55 24.88 -3.65
CA SER A 50 4.79 25.06 -4.91
C SER A 50 4.19 23.76 -5.46
N GLN A 51 4.58 22.60 -4.92
CA GLN A 51 4.15 21.26 -5.38
C GLN A 51 4.36 21.01 -6.89
N THR A 52 5.36 21.65 -7.49
CA THR A 52 5.69 21.49 -8.91
C THR A 52 6.76 20.42 -9.17
N LEU A 53 7.39 19.90 -8.12
CA LEU A 53 8.47 18.92 -8.20
C LEU A 53 7.92 17.49 -8.15
N ASN A 54 8.41 16.63 -9.04
CA ASN A 54 8.10 15.20 -9.06
C ASN A 54 9.08 14.39 -8.22
N ALA A 55 10.32 14.86 -8.07
CA ALA A 55 11.31 14.22 -7.21
C ALA A 55 12.40 15.18 -6.74
N VAL A 56 13.04 14.77 -5.64
CA VAL A 56 14.31 15.34 -5.16
C VAL A 56 15.41 14.29 -5.35
N VAL A 57 16.42 14.64 -6.13
CA VAL A 57 17.61 13.83 -6.35
C VAL A 57 18.77 14.46 -5.60
N VAL A 58 19.31 13.75 -4.62
CA VAL A 58 20.45 14.17 -3.82
C VAL A 58 21.71 13.51 -4.39
N GLY A 59 22.54 14.34 -5.03
CA GLY A 59 23.80 13.95 -5.64
C GLY A 59 24.79 13.34 -4.65
N SER A 60 25.77 12.61 -5.19
CA SER A 60 26.85 12.04 -4.41
C SER A 60 27.58 13.11 -3.58
N ASN A 61 27.70 12.86 -2.28
CA ASN A 61 28.26 13.76 -1.27
C ASN A 61 27.59 15.15 -1.15
N ALA A 62 26.39 15.35 -1.70
CA ALA A 62 25.67 16.61 -1.53
C ALA A 62 25.48 16.99 -0.05
N LEU A 63 25.13 16.02 0.81
CA LEU A 63 24.89 16.26 2.24
C LEU A 63 26.16 16.50 3.07
N SER A 64 27.33 16.47 2.45
CA SER A 64 28.57 16.88 3.10
C SER A 64 28.68 18.39 3.25
N ASP A 65 28.01 19.14 2.35
CA ASP A 65 27.88 20.58 2.46
C ASP A 65 27.03 20.93 3.71
N PRO A 66 27.57 21.72 4.66
CA PRO A 66 26.87 22.03 5.91
C PRO A 66 25.61 22.87 5.69
N ASP A 67 25.57 23.72 4.65
CA ASP A 67 24.41 24.55 4.37
C ASP A 67 23.28 23.70 3.78
N ILE A 68 23.61 22.78 2.85
CA ILE A 68 22.63 21.80 2.33
C ILE A 68 22.08 20.94 3.46
N ARG A 69 22.95 20.37 4.29
CA ARG A 69 22.55 19.51 5.39
C ARG A 69 21.70 20.24 6.42
N ARG A 70 22.01 21.49 6.75
CA ARG A 70 21.22 22.31 7.68
C ARG A 70 19.84 22.59 7.12
N GLU A 71 19.75 22.99 5.85
CA GLU A 71 18.47 23.36 5.23
C GLU A 71 17.53 22.17 5.06
N MET A 72 18.05 21.03 4.60
CA MET A 72 17.28 19.78 4.44
C MET A 72 16.73 19.24 5.77
N ARG A 73 17.22 19.74 6.92
CA ARG A 73 16.80 19.38 8.28
C ARG A 73 15.87 20.42 8.92
N THR A 74 15.48 21.47 8.20
CA THR A 74 14.51 22.43 8.70
C THR A 74 13.11 21.82 8.68
N GLY A 75 12.25 22.19 9.63
CA GLY A 75 10.86 21.69 9.67
C GLY A 75 10.11 21.97 8.37
N SER A 76 10.33 23.13 7.75
CA SER A 76 9.72 23.48 6.46
C SER A 76 10.17 22.59 5.30
N ALA A 77 11.45 22.23 5.24
CA ALA A 77 11.95 21.31 4.21
C ALA A 77 11.38 19.89 4.43
N ILE A 78 11.35 19.43 5.68
CA ILE A 78 10.81 18.11 6.06
C ILE A 78 9.31 18.02 5.73
N GLU A 79 8.53 19.03 6.09
CA GLU A 79 7.10 19.12 5.75
C GLU A 79 6.87 19.11 4.24
N GLY A 80 7.69 19.87 3.49
CA GLY A 80 7.63 19.93 2.03
C GLY A 80 7.98 18.59 1.36
N LEU A 81 9.04 17.93 1.81
CA LEU A 81 9.43 16.59 1.34
C LEU A 81 8.35 15.56 1.64
N SER A 82 7.80 15.59 2.85
CA SER A 82 6.72 14.69 3.27
C SER A 82 5.45 14.90 2.45
N ALA A 83 5.09 16.15 2.16
CA ALA A 83 3.97 16.47 1.28
C ALA A 83 4.19 15.99 -0.15
N MET A 84 5.41 16.16 -0.68
CA MET A 84 5.79 15.65 -2.01
C MET A 84 5.66 14.13 -2.08
N LEU A 85 6.19 13.39 -1.08
CA LEU A 85 6.09 11.94 -1.00
C LEU A 85 4.62 11.47 -0.94
N ARG A 86 3.78 12.08 -0.10
CA ARG A 86 2.35 11.76 -0.02
C ARG A 86 1.59 12.02 -1.32
N ASN A 87 2.05 12.98 -2.12
CA ASN A 87 1.48 13.28 -3.44
C ASN A 87 2.04 12.38 -4.55
N GLY A 88 2.82 11.35 -4.20
CA GLY A 88 3.39 10.41 -5.16
C GLY A 88 4.68 10.88 -5.82
N GLY A 89 5.35 11.90 -5.28
CA GLY A 89 6.73 12.23 -5.64
C GLY A 89 7.73 11.26 -4.98
N GLY A 90 9.00 11.34 -5.37
CA GLY A 90 10.03 10.45 -4.84
C GLY A 90 11.33 11.14 -4.46
N ILE A 91 12.16 10.41 -3.72
CA ILE A 91 13.48 10.86 -3.29
C ILE A 91 14.51 9.82 -3.70
N LEU A 92 15.58 10.25 -4.37
CA LEU A 92 16.71 9.41 -4.73
C LEU A 92 17.98 10.01 -4.13
N VAL A 93 18.66 9.25 -3.29
CA VAL A 93 19.90 9.67 -2.65
C VAL A 93 21.04 8.78 -3.11
N PHE A 94 22.01 9.38 -3.80
CA PHE A 94 23.26 8.72 -4.15
C PHE A 94 24.24 8.74 -2.98
N GLN A 95 25.46 8.23 -3.17
CA GLN A 95 26.36 7.96 -2.05
C GLN A 95 26.62 9.17 -1.14
N GLN A 96 26.60 8.98 0.17
CA GLN A 96 26.89 10.03 1.16
C GLN A 96 28.06 9.63 2.07
N LEU A 97 29.21 9.28 1.50
CA LEU A 97 30.38 8.81 2.27
C LEU A 97 30.74 9.77 3.42
N LYS A 98 30.80 11.07 3.12
CA LYS A 98 31.20 12.07 4.12
C LYS A 98 30.18 12.21 5.25
N LEU A 99 28.92 11.79 5.07
CA LEU A 99 27.93 11.74 6.15
C LEU A 99 28.30 10.67 7.19
N ALA A 100 28.89 9.57 6.76
CA ALA A 100 29.25 8.43 7.61
C ALA A 100 30.30 8.75 8.71
N GLY A 101 30.99 9.88 8.60
CA GLY A 101 32.01 10.33 9.56
C GLY A 101 31.59 11.49 10.46
N ILE A 102 30.32 11.91 10.46
CA ILE A 102 29.81 13.04 11.24
C ILE A 102 28.95 12.51 12.40
N GLU A 103 28.99 13.18 13.56
CA GLU A 103 27.97 12.95 14.60
C GLU A 103 26.57 13.27 14.03
N ASP A 104 25.55 12.49 14.40
CA ASP A 104 24.20 12.59 13.80
C ASP A 104 24.18 12.34 12.27
N ASN A 105 24.87 11.30 11.82
CA ASN A 105 25.00 10.83 10.42
C ASN A 105 23.71 10.26 9.77
N TYR A 106 22.55 10.54 10.34
CA TYR A 106 21.30 10.03 9.80
C TYR A 106 20.75 10.92 8.68
N LEU A 107 20.10 10.27 7.71
CA LEU A 107 19.40 10.91 6.62
C LEU A 107 18.03 11.38 7.14
N LEU A 108 17.86 12.69 7.28
CA LEU A 108 16.57 13.29 7.62
C LEU A 108 15.81 13.59 6.33
N LEU A 109 14.88 12.69 6.00
CA LEU A 109 13.85 12.94 5.00
C LEU A 109 12.46 13.04 5.64
N SER A 110 12.35 12.77 6.94
CA SER A 110 11.14 12.81 7.76
C SER A 110 11.52 12.93 9.24
N ASP A 111 10.67 13.54 10.07
CA ASP A 111 10.75 13.42 11.54
C ASP A 111 10.33 12.01 12.04
N ASP A 112 9.90 11.15 11.10
CA ASP A 112 9.57 9.76 11.33
C ASP A 112 10.83 8.92 11.60
N GLU A 113 10.96 8.45 12.85
CA GLU A 113 12.04 7.56 13.27
C GLU A 113 12.09 6.27 12.45
N ASP A 114 10.97 5.82 11.87
CA ASP A 114 10.93 4.62 11.04
C ASP A 114 11.61 4.81 9.66
N LEU A 115 11.75 6.06 9.21
CA LEU A 115 12.44 6.39 7.96
C LEU A 115 13.91 6.78 8.18
N ARG A 116 14.39 6.74 9.43
CA ARG A 116 15.78 7.03 9.76
C ARG A 116 16.70 5.95 9.20
N VAL A 117 17.76 6.39 8.53
CA VAL A 117 18.84 5.54 8.02
C VAL A 117 20.17 6.25 8.23
N SER A 118 21.18 5.54 8.69
CA SER A 118 22.53 6.05 8.92
C SER A 118 23.53 5.45 7.94
N ALA A 119 24.64 6.14 7.70
CA ALA A 119 25.73 5.64 6.87
C ALA A 119 26.93 5.21 7.75
N THR A 120 27.50 4.03 7.50
CA THR A 120 28.74 3.57 8.15
C THR A 120 29.84 3.44 7.11
N PRO A 121 31.03 4.02 7.32
CA PRO A 121 32.11 3.96 6.33
C PRO A 121 32.59 2.52 6.17
N ARG A 122 33.04 2.20 4.95
CA ARG A 122 33.68 0.91 4.70
C ARG A 122 34.93 0.74 5.59
N PRO A 123 35.22 -0.47 6.10
CA PRO A 123 36.44 -0.70 6.88
C PRO A 123 37.71 -0.29 6.13
N LEU A 124 38.64 0.38 6.81
CA LEU A 124 39.91 0.86 6.24
C LEU A 124 40.84 -0.26 5.74
N SER A 125 40.61 -1.50 6.20
CA SER A 125 41.34 -2.69 5.74
C SER A 125 40.89 -3.21 4.38
N GLU A 126 39.81 -2.67 3.81
CA GLU A 126 39.26 -3.10 2.53
C GLU A 126 39.36 -1.98 1.49
N SER A 127 39.58 -2.38 0.23
CA SER A 127 39.57 -1.46 -0.90
C SER A 127 38.16 -1.29 -1.46
N ALA A 128 37.83 -0.10 -1.99
CA ALA A 128 36.52 0.20 -2.57
C ALA A 128 36.14 -0.71 -3.74
N ILE A 129 37.11 -1.34 -4.43
CA ILE A 129 36.86 -2.27 -5.56
C ILE A 129 36.57 -3.71 -5.12
N GLU A 130 36.83 -4.03 -3.85
CA GLU A 130 36.57 -5.35 -3.30
C GLU A 130 35.10 -5.46 -2.88
N GLY A 131 34.55 -6.67 -2.85
CA GLY A 131 33.12 -6.90 -2.60
C GLY A 131 32.47 -7.62 -3.75
N ASP A 132 31.23 -8.02 -3.57
CA ASP A 132 30.34 -8.32 -4.69
C ASP A 132 28.92 -7.86 -4.39
N PHE A 133 28.14 -7.57 -5.43
CA PHE A 133 26.75 -7.20 -5.26
C PHE A 133 25.88 -8.45 -5.33
N ARG A 134 25.02 -8.63 -4.33
CA ARG A 134 24.03 -9.71 -4.28
C ARG A 134 22.64 -9.13 -4.14
N VAL A 135 21.68 -9.83 -4.72
CA VAL A 135 20.26 -9.51 -4.58
C VAL A 135 19.66 -10.44 -3.52
N PRO A 136 19.14 -9.93 -2.41
CA PRO A 136 18.40 -10.73 -1.45
C PRO A 136 17.21 -11.43 -2.13
N PRO A 137 16.87 -12.70 -1.76
CA PRO A 137 15.83 -13.47 -2.43
C PRO A 137 14.50 -12.72 -2.56
N ASP A 138 14.09 -12.06 -1.48
CA ASP A 138 12.81 -11.35 -1.36
C ASP A 138 12.74 -10.05 -2.18
N SER A 139 13.85 -9.64 -2.80
CA SER A 139 13.95 -8.39 -3.57
C SER A 139 14.14 -8.62 -5.07
N SER A 140 14.27 -9.88 -5.50
CA SER A 140 14.56 -10.23 -6.90
C SER A 140 13.53 -9.73 -7.93
N LEU A 141 12.29 -9.47 -7.51
CA LEU A 141 11.22 -8.94 -8.35
C LEU A 141 10.92 -7.46 -8.12
N HIS A 142 11.69 -6.78 -7.26
CA HIS A 142 11.44 -5.37 -6.97
C HIS A 142 11.62 -4.52 -8.25
N PRO A 143 10.70 -3.57 -8.57
CA PRO A 143 10.73 -2.79 -9.81
C PRO A 143 12.08 -2.16 -10.14
N LEU A 144 12.80 -1.64 -9.13
CA LEU A 144 14.16 -1.08 -9.30
C LEU A 144 15.18 -2.06 -9.90
N LEU A 145 14.98 -3.37 -9.78
CA LEU A 145 15.88 -4.39 -10.30
C LEU A 145 15.39 -5.01 -11.61
N ILE A 146 14.14 -4.80 -12.01
CA ILE A 146 13.54 -5.50 -13.16
C ILE A 146 12.98 -4.57 -14.23
N TYR A 147 12.83 -3.26 -13.96
CA TYR A 147 12.16 -2.34 -14.87
C TYR A 147 12.76 -0.91 -14.88
N PRO A 148 12.96 -0.31 -16.07
CA PRO A 148 12.74 -0.90 -17.41
C PRO A 148 13.79 -1.95 -17.82
N HIS A 149 14.93 -1.99 -17.14
CA HIS A 149 16.01 -2.93 -17.41
C HIS A 149 16.07 -4.01 -16.33
N GLN A 150 16.38 -5.24 -16.74
CA GLN A 150 16.78 -6.25 -15.77
C GLN A 150 18.21 -5.95 -15.31
N VAL A 151 18.37 -5.68 -14.01
CA VAL A 151 19.66 -5.37 -13.40
C VAL A 151 20.41 -6.67 -13.14
N ASP A 152 21.60 -6.78 -13.72
CA ASP A 152 22.58 -7.82 -13.36
C ASP A 152 23.58 -7.23 -12.35
N PRO A 153 23.55 -7.66 -11.08
CA PRO A 153 24.45 -7.16 -10.04
C PRO A 153 25.93 -7.34 -10.41
N SER A 154 26.28 -8.42 -11.11
CA SER A 154 27.66 -8.69 -11.50
C SER A 154 28.14 -7.70 -12.57
N ALA A 155 27.27 -7.38 -13.53
CA ALA A 155 27.57 -6.40 -14.57
C ALA A 155 27.71 -4.99 -14.00
N VAL A 156 26.83 -4.59 -13.05
CA VAL A 156 26.95 -3.32 -12.33
C VAL A 156 28.28 -3.28 -11.56
N ALA A 157 28.62 -4.35 -10.85
CA ALA A 157 29.87 -4.43 -10.11
C ALA A 157 31.12 -4.34 -11.02
N GLU A 158 31.08 -5.00 -12.19
CA GLU A 158 32.16 -4.95 -13.18
C GLU A 158 32.34 -3.54 -13.76
N HIS A 159 31.24 -2.86 -14.10
CA HIS A 159 31.23 -1.48 -14.57
C HIS A 159 31.85 -0.54 -13.53
N SER A 160 31.35 -0.58 -12.29
CA SER A 160 31.83 0.24 -11.18
C SER A 160 33.33 0.04 -10.88
N ARG A 161 33.85 -1.19 -10.99
CA ARG A 161 35.30 -1.45 -10.82
C ARG A 161 36.15 -0.90 -11.97
N ARG A 162 35.61 -0.88 -13.20
CA ARG A 162 36.32 -0.45 -14.40
C ARG A 162 36.15 1.03 -14.73
N PHE A 163 35.27 1.73 -14.03
CA PHE A 163 35.02 3.14 -14.28
C PHE A 163 36.30 3.96 -14.05
N ARG A 164 36.84 4.52 -15.14
CA ARG A 164 38.20 5.07 -15.17
C ARG A 164 38.41 6.23 -14.21
N SER A 165 37.42 7.09 -14.07
CA SER A 165 37.54 8.34 -13.30
C SER A 165 37.36 8.11 -11.79
N LEU A 166 36.67 7.04 -11.41
CA LEU A 166 36.38 6.69 -10.02
C LEU A 166 36.09 5.18 -9.87
N PRO A 167 37.13 4.33 -9.86
CA PRO A 167 36.95 2.89 -9.70
C PRO A 167 36.55 2.56 -8.26
N GLY A 168 35.44 1.84 -8.08
CA GLY A 168 34.96 1.41 -6.76
C GLY A 168 33.51 0.95 -6.80
N LEU A 169 33.19 -0.09 -6.02
CA LEU A 169 31.82 -0.61 -5.86
C LEU A 169 30.99 0.31 -4.96
N TYR A 170 31.48 0.54 -3.74
CA TYR A 170 30.83 1.35 -2.72
C TYR A 170 31.86 1.84 -1.70
N TRP A 171 31.53 2.91 -0.98
CA TRP A 171 32.42 3.56 0.00
C TRP A 171 31.87 3.56 1.43
N HIS A 172 30.57 3.33 1.60
CA HIS A 172 29.89 3.17 2.88
C HIS A 172 28.75 2.15 2.69
N SER A 173 28.13 1.72 3.78
CA SER A 173 26.89 0.95 3.76
C SER A 173 25.83 1.64 4.61
N TRP A 174 24.58 1.34 4.33
CA TRP A 174 23.45 1.82 5.12
C TRP A 174 23.23 0.93 6.36
N VAL A 175 22.97 1.55 7.50
CA VAL A 175 22.74 0.92 8.80
C VAL A 175 21.61 1.62 9.55
N ASP A 176 21.20 1.07 10.69
CA ASP A 176 20.20 1.66 11.61
C ASP A 176 18.86 2.00 10.95
N PHE A 177 18.37 1.15 10.04
CA PHE A 177 17.08 1.31 9.38
C PHE A 177 16.04 0.31 9.90
N ASN A 178 14.76 0.71 9.85
CA ASN A 178 13.65 -0.16 10.18
C ASN A 178 13.34 -1.13 9.01
N ALA A 179 13.54 -2.44 9.21
CA ALA A 179 13.28 -3.46 8.19
C ALA A 179 11.78 -3.62 7.82
N ASP A 180 10.87 -3.09 8.64
CA ASP A 180 9.44 -3.05 8.35
C ASP A 180 9.08 -1.91 7.38
N LYS A 181 9.93 -0.89 7.24
CA LYS A 181 9.73 0.20 6.26
C LYS A 181 10.68 0.13 5.08
N TRP A 182 11.84 -0.48 5.24
CA TRP A 182 12.89 -0.53 4.24
C TRP A 182 13.12 -1.95 3.73
N GLN A 183 13.41 -2.04 2.43
CA GLN A 183 13.80 -3.26 1.77
C GLN A 183 15.23 -3.13 1.24
N VAL A 184 16.07 -4.13 1.53
CA VAL A 184 17.43 -4.22 0.99
C VAL A 184 17.37 -4.83 -0.40
N LEU A 185 17.77 -4.10 -1.43
CA LEU A 185 17.72 -4.54 -2.82
C LEU A 185 19.06 -5.08 -3.31
N LEU A 186 20.16 -4.46 -2.87
CA LEU A 186 21.52 -4.94 -3.09
C LEU A 186 22.29 -4.90 -1.79
N ASP A 187 23.04 -5.98 -1.53
CA ASP A 187 23.98 -6.09 -0.42
C ASP A 187 25.34 -6.62 -0.87
N ASP A 188 26.33 -6.50 0.02
CA ASP A 188 27.58 -7.26 -0.01
C ASP A 188 27.67 -8.09 1.26
N PHE A 189 28.04 -9.36 1.15
CA PHE A 189 28.26 -10.23 2.31
C PHE A 189 29.68 -10.69 2.38
N ARG A 190 30.35 -10.21 3.41
CA ARG A 190 31.75 -10.49 3.66
C ARG A 190 31.99 -10.69 5.13
N GLN A 191 32.83 -11.68 5.44
CA GLN A 191 33.27 -11.96 6.80
C GLN A 191 32.12 -12.20 7.80
N GLY A 192 30.98 -12.69 7.32
CA GLY A 192 29.80 -12.95 8.16
C GLY A 192 28.88 -11.75 8.36
N GLU A 193 29.18 -10.60 7.76
CA GLU A 193 28.37 -9.38 7.85
C GLU A 193 27.68 -9.09 6.51
N THR A 194 26.38 -8.79 6.57
CA THR A 194 25.63 -8.25 5.44
C THR A 194 25.70 -6.73 5.47
N ARG A 195 26.11 -6.12 4.35
CA ARG A 195 26.24 -4.68 4.20
C ARG A 195 25.24 -4.18 3.15
N PRO A 196 24.15 -3.52 3.57
CA PRO A 196 23.18 -2.96 2.64
C PRO A 196 23.76 -1.82 1.81
N ILE A 197 23.57 -1.89 0.49
CA ILE A 197 24.15 -0.97 -0.49
C ILE A 197 23.06 -0.19 -1.22
N LEU A 198 21.98 -0.86 -1.61
CA LEU A 198 20.81 -0.23 -2.21
C LEU A 198 19.60 -0.54 -1.35
N LEU A 199 18.99 0.50 -0.79
CA LEU A 199 17.74 0.42 -0.04
C LEU A 199 16.63 1.12 -0.81
N ALA A 200 15.41 0.62 -0.66
CA ALA A 200 14.21 1.36 -1.00
C ALA A 200 13.18 1.23 0.13
N THR A 201 12.29 2.21 0.25
CA THR A 201 11.07 2.00 1.02
C THR A 201 10.28 0.83 0.42
N ARG A 202 9.69 0.00 1.29
CA ARG A 202 8.96 -1.20 0.87
C ARG A 202 7.83 -0.86 -0.11
N GLU A 203 7.44 -1.87 -0.90
CA GLU A 203 6.44 -1.66 -1.94
C GLU A 203 5.07 -1.22 -1.41
N ASP A 204 4.68 -1.68 -0.23
CA ASP A 204 3.44 -1.26 0.45
C ASP A 204 3.51 0.14 1.08
N SER A 205 4.69 0.78 1.10
CA SER A 205 4.83 2.15 1.60
C SER A 205 4.30 3.18 0.61
N VAL A 206 3.62 4.21 1.13
CA VAL A 206 3.28 5.43 0.39
C VAL A 206 4.50 6.25 0.02
N ASN A 207 5.61 6.08 0.76
CA ASN A 207 6.85 6.79 0.51
C ASN A 207 7.64 6.10 -0.59
N ARG A 208 8.21 6.89 -1.50
CA ARG A 208 9.09 6.38 -2.56
C ARG A 208 10.49 6.95 -2.41
N ILE A 209 11.28 6.30 -1.56
CA ILE A 209 12.63 6.73 -1.25
C ILE A 209 13.60 5.63 -1.66
N VAL A 210 14.68 6.00 -2.34
CA VAL A 210 15.75 5.11 -2.78
C VAL A 210 17.08 5.64 -2.28
N LEU A 211 17.83 4.81 -1.57
CA LEU A 211 19.15 5.15 -1.03
C LEU A 211 20.20 4.24 -1.64
N SER A 212 21.22 4.82 -2.25
CA SER A 212 22.32 4.09 -2.87
C SER A 212 23.64 4.50 -2.24
N SER A 213 24.41 3.52 -1.76
CA SER A 213 25.80 3.71 -1.36
C SER A 213 26.78 3.70 -2.54
N MET A 214 26.27 3.48 -3.76
CA MET A 214 27.04 3.55 -5.01
C MET A 214 27.00 4.97 -5.58
N ALA A 215 28.08 5.37 -6.23
CA ALA A 215 28.20 6.65 -6.93
C ALA A 215 27.60 6.59 -8.34
N ASN A 216 26.33 6.15 -8.44
CA ASN A 216 25.69 5.89 -9.74
C ASN A 216 25.58 7.13 -10.63
N ASP A 217 25.44 8.32 -10.03
CA ASP A 217 25.45 9.61 -10.73
C ASP A 217 26.83 9.99 -11.28
N TRP A 218 27.91 9.51 -10.65
CA TRP A 218 29.28 9.76 -11.09
C TRP A 218 29.82 8.69 -12.04
N GLN A 219 29.39 7.44 -11.86
CA GLN A 219 29.84 6.27 -12.63
C GLN A 219 28.94 5.95 -13.84
N ASP A 220 27.72 6.49 -13.87
CA ASP A 220 26.70 6.24 -14.90
C ASP A 220 26.47 4.73 -15.12
N SER A 221 26.03 4.05 -14.06
CA SER A 221 25.59 2.66 -14.12
C SER A 221 24.22 2.55 -14.83
N ALA A 222 24.21 2.75 -16.15
CA ALA A 222 23.03 3.05 -16.97
C ALA A 222 21.75 2.26 -16.57
N ASN A 223 21.77 0.92 -16.61
CA ASN A 223 20.57 0.13 -16.33
C ASN A 223 20.00 0.36 -14.92
N LEU A 224 20.85 0.36 -13.89
CA LEU A 224 20.40 0.55 -12.51
C LEU A 224 19.97 2.00 -12.26
N LEU A 225 20.73 2.95 -12.83
CA LEU A 225 20.43 4.37 -12.72
C LEU A 225 19.10 4.71 -13.41
N ASP A 226 18.85 4.18 -14.61
CA ASP A 226 17.62 4.40 -15.37
C ASP A 226 16.41 3.86 -14.59
N ASN A 227 16.53 2.64 -14.04
CA ASN A 227 15.51 2.08 -13.17
C ASN A 227 15.28 2.96 -11.93
N ALA A 228 16.34 3.43 -11.27
CA ALA A 228 16.25 4.28 -10.09
C ALA A 228 15.59 5.63 -10.37
N LEU A 229 15.92 6.24 -11.51
CA LEU A 229 15.33 7.51 -11.94
C LEU A 229 13.86 7.34 -12.31
N ILE A 230 13.50 6.33 -13.12
CA ILE A 230 12.10 6.07 -13.47
C ILE A 230 11.29 5.79 -12.20
N TYR A 231 11.78 4.92 -11.33
CA TYR A 231 11.10 4.61 -10.08
C TYR A 231 10.93 5.86 -9.22
N ALA A 232 12.00 6.61 -8.92
CA ALA A 232 11.93 7.76 -8.03
C ALA A 232 11.17 8.96 -8.64
N VAL A 233 11.42 9.28 -9.91
CA VAL A 233 10.91 10.49 -10.58
C VAL A 233 9.52 10.29 -11.17
N GLU A 234 9.31 9.21 -11.92
CA GLU A 234 8.07 8.96 -12.65
C GLU A 234 7.08 8.17 -11.81
N GLY A 235 7.58 7.23 -11.00
CA GLY A 235 6.80 6.37 -10.14
C GLY A 235 6.77 4.93 -10.61
N ARG A 236 5.81 4.15 -10.09
CA ARG A 236 5.65 2.75 -10.48
C ARG A 236 4.73 2.63 -11.68
N HIS A 237 5.26 2.15 -12.81
CA HIS A 237 4.50 2.00 -14.05
C HIS A 237 3.61 0.76 -13.99
N GLU A 238 2.73 0.67 -13.00
CA GLU A 238 1.80 -0.47 -12.85
C GLU A 238 0.78 -0.55 -13.99
N LEU A 239 0.53 0.58 -14.65
CA LEU A 239 -0.29 0.68 -15.84
C LEU A 239 0.56 0.54 -17.11
N ALA A 240 0.21 -0.44 -17.94
CA ALA A 240 0.68 -0.58 -19.31
C ALA A 240 -0.42 -0.15 -20.29
N VAL A 241 -0.06 0.55 -21.35
CA VAL A 241 -0.96 0.89 -22.46
C VAL A 241 -0.44 0.23 -23.72
N LEU A 242 -1.21 -0.69 -24.30
CA LEU A 242 -0.91 -1.31 -25.58
C LEU A 242 -1.73 -0.64 -26.69
N ALA A 243 -1.04 -0.05 -27.67
CA ALA A 243 -1.69 0.66 -28.76
C ALA A 243 -1.01 0.34 -30.11
N THR A 244 -1.66 0.73 -31.21
CA THR A 244 -1.07 0.73 -32.55
C THR A 244 -0.57 2.12 -32.91
N THR A 245 0.63 2.23 -33.44
CA THR A 245 1.09 3.45 -34.12
C THR A 245 0.08 3.87 -35.20
N GLY A 246 -0.49 5.08 -35.05
CA GLY A 246 -1.42 5.66 -36.03
C GLY A 246 -2.90 5.25 -35.92
N GLY A 247 -3.26 4.32 -35.03
CA GLY A 247 -4.66 4.01 -34.74
C GLY A 247 -5.19 4.98 -33.68
N SER A 248 -6.01 5.95 -34.09
CA SER A 248 -6.51 7.00 -33.20
C SER A 248 -7.99 6.79 -32.91
N MET A 249 -8.36 6.87 -31.63
CA MET A 249 -9.75 6.94 -31.19
C MET A 249 -9.81 8.07 -30.18
N PHE A 250 -10.67 9.05 -30.43
CA PHE A 250 -10.69 10.30 -29.66
C PHE A 250 -10.71 10.07 -28.14
N THR A 251 -11.55 9.16 -27.65
CA THR A 251 -11.65 8.82 -26.22
C THR A 251 -10.35 8.21 -25.67
N PHE A 252 -9.70 7.34 -26.44
CA PHE A 252 -8.45 6.71 -26.04
C PHE A 252 -7.30 7.72 -26.06
N ASP A 253 -7.24 8.58 -27.07
CA ASP A 253 -6.24 9.64 -27.16
C ASP A 253 -6.43 10.70 -26.07
N TYR A 254 -7.69 11.02 -25.71
CA TYR A 254 -8.00 11.87 -24.57
C TYR A 254 -7.51 11.24 -23.25
N LEU A 255 -7.73 9.94 -23.04
CA LEU A 255 -7.24 9.24 -21.86
C LEU A 255 -5.71 9.23 -21.78
N ARG A 256 -5.02 8.96 -22.90
CA ARG A 256 -3.54 9.05 -22.99
C ARG A 256 -3.04 10.45 -22.69
N ALA A 257 -3.67 11.46 -23.29
CA ALA A 257 -3.36 12.86 -23.05
C ALA A 257 -3.58 13.24 -21.57
N SER A 258 -4.63 12.69 -20.95
CA SER A 258 -4.93 12.89 -19.52
C SER A 258 -3.86 12.27 -18.61
N PHE A 259 -3.42 11.04 -18.89
CA PHE A 259 -2.31 10.42 -18.16
C PHE A 259 -1.04 11.24 -18.28
N HIS A 260 -0.70 11.67 -19.49
CA HIS A 260 0.47 12.50 -19.73
C HIS A 260 0.36 13.88 -19.07
N ALA A 261 -0.81 14.53 -19.10
CA ALA A 261 -1.03 15.83 -18.45
C ALA A 261 -0.96 15.75 -16.92
N ARG A 262 -1.34 14.61 -16.34
CA ARG A 262 -1.27 14.35 -14.90
C ARG A 262 0.04 13.68 -14.47
N GLN A 263 0.98 13.44 -15.39
CA GLN A 263 2.22 12.72 -15.11
C GLN A 263 1.98 11.37 -14.42
N PHE A 264 0.91 10.67 -14.83
CA PHE A 264 0.58 9.37 -14.28
C PHE A 264 1.63 8.34 -14.74
N PRO A 265 2.19 7.50 -13.84
CA PRO A 265 3.23 6.54 -14.19
C PRO A 265 2.65 5.44 -15.10
N VAL A 266 2.94 5.53 -16.39
CA VAL A 266 2.40 4.64 -17.40
C VAL A 266 3.46 4.29 -18.44
N HIS A 267 3.55 3.02 -18.82
CA HIS A 267 4.38 2.62 -19.96
C HIS A 267 3.52 2.41 -21.20
N TYR A 268 3.97 2.94 -22.33
CA TYR A 268 3.32 2.76 -23.63
C TYR A 268 4.07 1.70 -24.44
N TYR A 269 3.34 0.67 -24.86
CA TYR A 269 3.80 -0.39 -25.73
C TYR A 269 3.15 -0.25 -27.10
N ASP A 270 3.94 -0.33 -28.17
CA ASP A 270 3.43 -0.50 -29.52
C ASP A 270 3.20 -1.99 -29.83
N VAL A 271 2.01 -2.32 -30.34
CA VAL A 271 1.68 -3.70 -30.69
C VAL A 271 2.49 -4.23 -31.87
N GLY A 272 3.08 -3.37 -32.70
CA GLY A 272 3.95 -3.77 -33.80
C GLY A 272 5.35 -4.21 -33.32
N THR A 273 5.91 -3.54 -32.31
CA THR A 273 7.31 -3.74 -31.92
C THR A 273 7.51 -4.31 -30.51
N ASP A 274 6.61 -4.04 -29.56
CA ASP A 274 6.94 -4.18 -28.14
C ASP A 274 6.22 -5.33 -27.43
N GLN A 275 5.48 -6.16 -28.16
CA GLN A 275 4.70 -7.27 -27.57
C GLN A 275 5.55 -8.22 -26.73
N SER A 276 6.79 -8.49 -27.14
CA SER A 276 7.70 -9.37 -26.39
C SER A 276 8.18 -8.74 -25.08
N ALA A 277 8.42 -7.41 -25.10
CA ALA A 277 8.79 -6.66 -23.90
C ALA A 277 7.61 -6.59 -22.92
N LEU A 278 6.40 -6.29 -23.42
CA LEU A 278 5.17 -6.34 -22.63
C LEU A 278 4.96 -7.72 -22.00
N ALA A 279 5.06 -8.81 -22.77
CA ALA A 279 4.90 -10.17 -22.25
C ALA A 279 5.90 -10.51 -21.14
N ARG A 280 7.17 -10.10 -21.29
CA ARG A 280 8.18 -10.25 -20.24
C ARG A 280 7.80 -9.46 -18.98
N ASN A 281 7.45 -8.18 -19.12
CA ASN A 281 7.15 -7.31 -17.99
C ASN A 281 5.86 -7.72 -17.27
N LEU A 282 4.86 -8.24 -18.01
CA LEU A 282 3.68 -8.88 -17.43
C LEU A 282 4.06 -10.12 -16.62
N ARG A 283 4.91 -11.02 -17.13
CA ARG A 283 5.33 -12.22 -16.37
C ARG A 283 6.09 -11.88 -15.09
N LEU A 284 6.93 -10.85 -15.14
CA LEU A 284 7.67 -10.35 -13.97
C LEU A 284 6.79 -9.59 -12.97
N GLY A 285 5.53 -9.29 -13.31
CA GLY A 285 4.59 -8.60 -12.41
C GLY A 285 4.76 -7.09 -12.35
N VAL A 286 5.49 -6.48 -13.30
CA VAL A 286 5.69 -5.03 -13.37
C VAL A 286 4.37 -4.27 -13.53
N HIS A 287 3.44 -4.83 -14.32
CA HIS A 287 2.14 -4.22 -14.59
C HIS A 287 1.01 -5.03 -13.95
N SER A 288 0.20 -4.33 -13.17
CA SER A 288 -1.05 -4.85 -12.59
C SER A 288 -2.26 -4.50 -13.45
N THR A 289 -2.14 -3.50 -14.33
CA THR A 289 -3.21 -3.05 -15.23
C THR A 289 -2.70 -2.92 -16.67
N LEU A 290 -3.45 -3.47 -17.62
CA LEU A 290 -3.20 -3.34 -19.06
C LEU A 290 -4.39 -2.69 -19.75
N LEU A 291 -4.19 -1.51 -20.32
CA LEU A 291 -5.15 -0.82 -21.17
C LEU A 291 -4.85 -1.16 -22.64
N ILE A 292 -5.82 -1.74 -23.34
CA ILE A 292 -5.72 -2.10 -24.76
C ILE A 292 -6.49 -1.08 -25.59
N GLY A 293 -5.79 -0.42 -26.51
CA GLY A 293 -6.40 0.56 -27.42
C GLY A 293 -7.35 -0.08 -28.42
N ALA A 294 -8.38 0.67 -28.83
CA ALA A 294 -9.47 0.16 -29.67
C ALA A 294 -9.05 -0.35 -31.05
N ALA A 295 -7.92 0.14 -31.58
CA ALA A 295 -7.36 -0.33 -32.85
C ALA A 295 -6.55 -1.64 -32.73
N VAL A 296 -6.40 -2.17 -31.50
CA VAL A 296 -5.70 -3.42 -31.24
C VAL A 296 -6.72 -4.58 -31.26
N GLY A 297 -6.93 -5.13 -32.46
CA GLY A 297 -7.70 -6.37 -32.61
C GLY A 297 -7.01 -7.54 -31.91
N GLN A 298 -7.78 -8.46 -31.32
CA GLN A 298 -7.23 -9.65 -30.67
C GLN A 298 -6.33 -10.45 -31.63
N ASP A 299 -6.68 -10.54 -32.91
CA ASP A 299 -5.89 -11.20 -33.96
C ASP A 299 -4.46 -10.66 -34.10
N ARG A 300 -4.21 -9.39 -33.72
CA ARG A 300 -2.88 -8.76 -33.78
C ARG A 300 -1.97 -9.13 -32.62
N LEU A 301 -2.51 -9.70 -31.55
CA LEU A 301 -1.73 -10.14 -30.39
C LEU A 301 -1.08 -11.50 -30.68
N ALA A 302 0.22 -11.60 -30.44
CA ALA A 302 0.95 -12.86 -30.51
C ALA A 302 0.34 -13.87 -29.53
N SER A 303 0.28 -15.15 -29.94
CA SER A 303 -0.33 -16.21 -29.13
C SER A 303 0.32 -16.37 -27.75
N ALA A 304 1.61 -16.09 -27.63
CA ALA A 304 2.33 -16.10 -26.36
C ALA A 304 1.81 -14.99 -25.41
N LEU A 305 1.70 -13.76 -25.91
CA LEU A 305 1.18 -12.63 -25.14
C LEU A 305 -0.27 -12.85 -24.71
N LYS A 306 -1.12 -13.40 -25.61
CA LYS A 306 -2.50 -13.78 -25.25
C LYS A 306 -2.53 -14.76 -24.07
N ARG A 307 -1.68 -15.79 -24.12
CA ARG A 307 -1.60 -16.81 -23.07
C ARG A 307 -1.15 -16.20 -21.73
N ASP A 308 -0.15 -15.33 -21.76
CA ASP A 308 0.34 -14.64 -20.56
C ASP A 308 -0.74 -13.72 -19.96
N ILE A 309 -1.46 -12.96 -20.81
CA ILE A 309 -2.59 -12.13 -20.38
C ILE A 309 -3.68 -12.99 -19.76
N SER A 310 -4.17 -14.03 -20.45
CA SER A 310 -5.22 -14.92 -19.95
C SER A 310 -4.83 -15.59 -18.63
N SER A 311 -3.62 -16.14 -18.54
CA SER A 311 -3.14 -16.81 -17.33
C SER A 311 -3.04 -15.85 -16.13
N ARG A 312 -2.61 -14.59 -16.35
CA ARG A 312 -2.54 -13.61 -15.26
C ARG A 312 -3.90 -13.04 -14.87
N ILE A 313 -4.81 -12.84 -15.83
CA ILE A 313 -6.21 -12.55 -15.51
C ILE A 313 -6.77 -13.69 -14.66
N GLU A 314 -6.59 -14.94 -15.08
CA GLU A 314 -7.07 -16.13 -14.37
C GLU A 314 -6.55 -16.25 -12.94
N ALA A 315 -5.32 -15.78 -12.70
CA ALA A 315 -4.68 -15.73 -11.39
C ALA A 315 -5.07 -14.48 -10.54
N GLY A 316 -5.85 -13.54 -11.08
CA GLY A 316 -6.21 -12.29 -10.41
C GLY A 316 -5.06 -11.27 -10.33
N LEU A 317 -3.99 -11.45 -11.11
CA LEU A 317 -2.76 -10.65 -11.06
C LEU A 317 -2.68 -9.59 -12.16
N LEU A 318 -3.73 -9.46 -12.99
CA LEU A 318 -3.79 -8.51 -14.09
C LEU A 318 -5.24 -8.07 -14.34
N LYS A 319 -5.47 -6.77 -14.37
CA LYS A 319 -6.70 -6.14 -14.86
C LYS A 319 -6.50 -5.68 -16.29
N VAL A 320 -7.35 -6.15 -17.22
CA VAL A 320 -7.32 -5.67 -18.61
C VAL A 320 -8.53 -4.78 -18.87
N VAL A 321 -8.28 -3.60 -19.43
CA VAL A 321 -9.33 -2.68 -19.89
C VAL A 321 -9.18 -2.55 -21.41
N GLY A 322 -10.15 -3.04 -22.17
CA GLY A 322 -10.22 -2.86 -23.62
C GLY A 322 -11.15 -1.71 -23.97
N ALA A 323 -10.76 -0.87 -24.93
CA ALA A 323 -11.73 -0.04 -25.64
C ALA A 323 -12.32 -0.90 -26.75
N ASP A 324 -13.59 -1.26 -26.67
CA ASP A 324 -14.19 -2.22 -27.60
C ASP A 324 -14.50 -1.54 -28.94
N SER A 325 -14.02 -2.14 -30.03
CA SER A 325 -14.46 -1.79 -31.39
C SER A 325 -15.53 -2.74 -31.93
N THR A 326 -15.94 -3.76 -31.14
CA THR A 326 -16.74 -4.88 -31.65
C THR A 326 -18.18 -4.98 -31.13
N SER A 327 -18.65 -4.07 -30.28
CA SER A 327 -20.06 -4.04 -29.86
C SER A 327 -20.93 -3.16 -30.75
N TRP A 328 -22.09 -3.67 -31.18
CA TRP A 328 -23.16 -3.03 -31.97
C TRP A 328 -23.87 -1.82 -31.27
N VAL A 329 -23.19 -1.15 -30.34
CA VAL A 329 -23.72 -0.02 -29.56
C VAL A 329 -23.05 1.27 -30.07
N PRO A 330 -23.79 2.39 -30.26
CA PRO A 330 -23.24 3.63 -30.83
C PRO A 330 -22.25 4.39 -29.93
N GLU A 331 -22.06 3.94 -28.69
CA GLU A 331 -21.19 4.57 -27.71
C GLU A 331 -19.96 3.69 -27.43
N PRO A 332 -18.77 4.28 -27.22
CA PRO A 332 -17.56 3.52 -26.92
C PRO A 332 -17.74 2.75 -25.61
N SER A 333 -17.90 1.42 -25.71
CA SER A 333 -17.96 0.55 -24.54
C SER A 333 -16.53 0.19 -24.13
N PHE A 334 -16.21 0.36 -22.85
CA PHE A 334 -14.99 -0.22 -22.28
C PHE A 334 -15.33 -1.62 -21.78
N SER A 335 -14.57 -2.63 -22.20
CA SER A 335 -14.62 -3.96 -21.63
C SER A 335 -13.56 -4.09 -20.54
N ILE A 336 -13.94 -4.65 -19.38
CA ILE A 336 -13.00 -4.95 -18.31
C ILE A 336 -12.91 -6.46 -18.18
N ALA A 337 -11.75 -7.03 -18.47
CA ALA A 337 -11.45 -8.43 -18.21
C ALA A 337 -10.53 -8.51 -16.99
N THR A 338 -11.09 -8.93 -15.86
CA THR A 338 -10.38 -9.14 -14.61
C THR A 338 -10.98 -10.36 -13.93
N ARG A 339 -10.15 -11.13 -13.21
CA ARG A 339 -10.62 -12.08 -12.19
C ARG A 339 -10.27 -11.54 -10.81
N GLN A 340 -10.53 -10.26 -10.58
CA GLN A 340 -10.75 -9.80 -9.22
C GLN A 340 -12.00 -10.53 -8.73
N ALA A 341 -11.88 -11.29 -7.65
CA ALA A 341 -13.03 -11.86 -6.96
C ALA A 341 -14.08 -10.76 -6.87
N PRO A 342 -15.29 -10.91 -7.41
CA PRO A 342 -16.34 -9.90 -7.36
C PRO A 342 -16.51 -9.34 -5.94
N ALA A 343 -16.28 -10.18 -4.93
CA ALA A 343 -16.12 -9.83 -3.54
C ALA A 343 -15.09 -8.70 -3.29
N LEU A 344 -13.82 -8.83 -3.71
CA LEU A 344 -12.75 -7.84 -3.45
C LEU A 344 -13.02 -6.47 -4.10
N ASN A 345 -13.63 -6.44 -5.28
CA ASN A 345 -14.03 -5.18 -5.90
C ASN A 345 -15.23 -4.53 -5.22
N LEU A 346 -16.22 -5.33 -4.82
CA LEU A 346 -17.33 -4.85 -4.01
C LEU A 346 -16.82 -4.33 -2.67
N LEU A 347 -15.84 -5.01 -2.07
CA LEU A 347 -15.22 -4.66 -0.80
C LEU A 347 -14.39 -3.39 -0.88
N SER A 348 -13.53 -3.22 -1.88
CA SER A 348 -12.79 -1.96 -2.06
C SER A 348 -13.71 -0.81 -2.46
N ALA A 349 -14.82 -1.07 -3.16
CA ALA A 349 -15.83 -0.06 -3.45
C ALA A 349 -16.64 0.35 -2.21
N VAL A 350 -17.03 -0.62 -1.38
CA VAL A 350 -17.69 -0.37 -0.09
C VAL A 350 -16.73 0.32 0.88
N GLU A 351 -15.47 -0.10 0.94
CA GLU A 351 -14.42 0.55 1.73
C GLU A 351 -14.20 2.00 1.29
N LEU A 352 -14.06 2.26 -0.01
CA LEU A 352 -13.94 3.62 -0.54
C LEU A 352 -15.20 4.46 -0.28
N GLN A 353 -16.40 3.87 -0.39
CA GLN A 353 -17.66 4.54 -0.11
C GLN A 353 -17.77 4.89 1.39
N VAL A 354 -17.50 3.93 2.26
CA VAL A 354 -17.47 4.10 3.73
C VAL A 354 -16.41 5.14 4.12
N LEU A 355 -15.19 5.07 3.58
CA LEU A 355 -14.15 6.07 3.83
C LEU A 355 -14.54 7.47 3.32
N THR A 356 -15.25 7.55 2.20
CA THR A 356 -15.75 8.82 1.66
C THR A 356 -16.85 9.42 2.53
N ASP A 357 -17.78 8.59 3.01
CA ASP A 357 -18.88 9.00 3.87
C ASP A 357 -18.38 9.35 5.30
N LEU A 358 -17.40 8.60 5.81
CA LEU A 358 -16.73 8.86 7.10
C LEU A 358 -15.87 10.13 7.08
N ARG A 359 -15.21 10.44 5.96
CA ARG A 359 -14.40 11.65 5.78
C ARG A 359 -15.25 12.93 5.74
N LEU A 360 -16.54 12.81 5.47
CA LEU A 360 -17.52 13.89 5.52
C LEU A 360 -18.17 14.08 6.90
N GLY A 361 -17.82 13.25 7.89
CA GLY A 361 -18.29 13.36 9.28
C GLY A 361 -19.70 12.80 9.47
N TYR A 362 -19.82 11.48 9.59
CA TYR A 362 -21.08 10.76 9.79
C TYR A 362 -21.40 10.51 11.28
N VAL A 363 -21.09 11.47 12.16
CA VAL A 363 -21.63 11.48 13.53
C VAL A 363 -22.83 12.42 13.51
N ASP A 364 -23.96 11.93 13.00
CA ASP A 364 -25.21 12.69 12.83
C ASP A 364 -26.01 12.88 14.13
N GLY A 365 -25.43 12.47 15.26
CA GLY A 365 -26.08 12.50 16.58
C GLY A 365 -26.99 11.30 16.85
N MET A 366 -27.17 10.37 15.89
CA MET A 366 -27.89 9.12 16.12
C MET A 366 -26.96 8.11 16.78
N PHE A 367 -27.42 7.51 17.88
CA PHE A 367 -26.63 6.58 18.69
C PHE A 367 -26.10 5.38 17.87
N TRP A 368 -26.95 4.72 17.08
CA TRP A 368 -26.55 3.55 16.28
C TRP A 368 -25.58 3.89 15.15
N ALA A 369 -25.84 4.96 14.40
CA ALA A 369 -24.94 5.44 13.35
C ALA A 369 -23.54 5.76 13.91
N THR A 370 -23.49 6.31 15.12
CA THR A 370 -22.24 6.64 15.83
C THR A 370 -21.47 5.38 16.26
N VAL A 371 -22.18 4.37 16.78
CA VAL A 371 -21.58 3.10 17.22
C VAL A 371 -21.02 2.31 16.03
N GLU A 372 -21.79 2.15 14.97
CA GLU A 372 -21.39 1.42 13.75
C GLU A 372 -20.18 2.09 13.08
N THR A 373 -20.23 3.43 12.94
CA THR A 373 -19.11 4.24 12.43
C THR A 373 -17.82 3.98 13.20
N LEU A 374 -17.87 4.00 14.54
CA LEU A 374 -16.69 3.83 15.36
C LEU A 374 -16.18 2.38 15.36
N GLN A 375 -17.07 1.39 15.26
CA GLN A 375 -16.69 -0.02 15.07
C GLN A 375 -15.89 -0.21 13.79
N HIS A 376 -16.35 0.36 12.68
CA HIS A 376 -15.64 0.26 11.40
C HIS A 376 -14.31 1.02 11.40
N LEU A 377 -14.25 2.22 11.97
CA LEU A 377 -13.00 2.99 12.08
C LEU A 377 -11.92 2.27 12.90
N LEU A 378 -12.30 1.58 13.97
CA LEU A 378 -11.39 0.77 14.79
C LEU A 378 -10.87 -0.48 14.07
N GLU A 379 -11.65 -1.05 13.13
CA GLU A 379 -11.22 -2.20 12.32
C GLU A 379 -10.33 -1.80 11.14
N LEU A 380 -10.44 -0.55 10.66
CA LEU A 380 -9.70 -0.02 9.52
C LEU A 380 -8.33 0.57 9.88
N THR A 381 -8.07 0.88 11.14
CA THR A 381 -6.87 1.61 11.56
C THR A 381 -5.75 0.66 11.99
N SER A 382 -4.73 0.51 11.13
CA SER A 382 -3.39 0.06 11.51
C SER A 382 -2.52 1.19 12.09
N GLU A 383 -3.04 2.42 12.13
CA GLU A 383 -2.38 3.60 12.70
C GLU A 383 -3.29 4.38 13.67
N PRO A 384 -2.73 5.00 14.72
CA PRO A 384 -3.47 5.77 15.70
C PRO A 384 -3.90 7.12 15.11
N ASN A 385 -4.96 7.14 14.32
CA ASN A 385 -5.65 8.39 14.02
C ASN A 385 -6.31 8.93 15.29
N ASP A 386 -6.32 10.26 15.45
CA ASP A 386 -6.83 10.99 16.63
C ASP A 386 -8.38 11.00 16.68
N TYR A 387 -9.02 9.83 16.55
CA TYR A 387 -10.48 9.66 16.58
C TYR A 387 -11.06 9.80 17.99
N LEU A 388 -10.20 9.84 19.02
CA LEU A 388 -10.58 9.97 20.43
C LEU A 388 -11.42 11.23 20.68
N VAL A 389 -11.17 12.33 19.97
CA VAL A 389 -11.95 13.57 20.10
C VAL A 389 -13.41 13.36 19.67
N SER A 390 -13.64 12.68 18.53
CA SER A 390 -14.98 12.36 18.05
C SER A 390 -15.67 11.32 18.93
N ALA A 391 -14.92 10.34 19.43
CA ALA A 391 -15.42 9.29 20.32
C ALA A 391 -15.80 9.83 21.71
N THR A 392 -15.08 10.82 22.23
CA THR A 392 -15.38 11.47 23.52
C THR A 392 -16.69 12.25 23.44
N ARG A 393 -16.90 13.03 22.37
CA ARG A 393 -18.16 13.77 22.16
C ARG A 393 -19.37 12.84 22.05
N ALA A 394 -19.20 11.71 21.38
CA ALA A 394 -20.22 10.68 21.29
C ALA A 394 -20.50 10.01 22.65
N LEU A 395 -19.51 9.93 23.54
CA LEU A 395 -19.66 9.34 24.88
C LEU A 395 -20.45 10.29 25.79
N ASP A 396 -20.21 11.59 25.67
CA ASP A 396 -20.98 12.61 26.39
C ASP A 396 -22.45 12.51 26.02
N LEU A 397 -22.76 12.44 24.71
CA LEU A 397 -24.14 12.27 24.21
C LEU A 397 -24.76 10.95 24.71
N ALA A 398 -24.03 9.83 24.63
CA ALA A 398 -24.53 8.54 25.10
C ALA A 398 -24.75 8.50 26.63
N SER A 399 -23.99 9.29 27.39
CA SER A 399 -24.11 9.38 28.85
C SER A 399 -25.38 10.12 29.30
N GLU A 400 -25.96 11.01 28.47
CA GLU A 400 -27.26 11.64 28.73
C GLU A 400 -28.40 10.60 28.84
N HIS A 401 -28.22 9.47 28.15
CA HIS A 401 -29.13 8.34 28.08
C HIS A 401 -28.78 7.22 29.09
N ASP A 402 -27.77 7.39 29.94
CA ASP A 402 -27.47 6.39 30.98
C ASP A 402 -28.55 6.39 32.07
N ARG A 403 -29.18 5.24 32.26
CA ARG A 403 -30.11 4.89 33.33
C ARG A 403 -29.54 3.70 34.10
N SER A 404 -28.80 3.99 35.16
CA SER A 404 -28.24 2.98 36.08
C SER A 404 -27.41 1.89 35.38
N GLY A 405 -26.56 2.30 34.43
CA GLY A 405 -25.71 1.39 33.66
C GLY A 405 -26.33 0.92 32.35
N SER A 406 -27.44 1.48 31.89
CA SER A 406 -28.13 1.07 30.66
C SER A 406 -28.47 2.26 29.77
N TYR A 407 -28.47 2.08 28.45
CA TYR A 407 -28.88 3.12 27.52
C TYR A 407 -30.41 3.12 27.42
N ASP A 408 -31.09 4.05 28.10
CA ASP A 408 -32.55 4.14 28.20
C ASP A 408 -33.25 2.80 28.52
N GLU A 409 -32.56 1.92 29.26
CA GLU A 409 -33.01 0.55 29.56
C GLU A 409 -33.25 -0.35 28.32
N VAL A 410 -32.76 0.07 27.14
CA VAL A 410 -32.84 -0.69 25.89
C VAL A 410 -31.64 -1.63 25.80
N PHE A 411 -31.90 -2.93 25.67
CA PHE A 411 -30.85 -3.96 25.79
C PHE A 411 -29.77 -3.90 24.70
N GLY A 412 -30.17 -3.84 23.42
CA GLY A 412 -29.22 -3.73 22.32
C GLY A 412 -28.39 -2.45 22.43
N ALA A 413 -29.03 -1.33 22.78
CA ALA A 413 -28.33 -0.06 22.97
C ALA A 413 -27.40 -0.08 24.20
N SER A 414 -27.74 -0.85 25.23
CA SER A 414 -26.89 -1.06 26.40
C SER A 414 -25.65 -1.91 26.07
N CYS A 415 -25.78 -2.90 25.19
CA CYS A 415 -24.62 -3.64 24.65
C CYS A 415 -23.70 -2.72 23.85
N ALA A 416 -24.27 -1.89 22.99
CA ALA A 416 -23.52 -0.86 22.26
C ALA A 416 -22.85 0.14 23.21
N LEU A 417 -23.54 0.61 24.26
CA LEU A 417 -22.99 1.50 25.29
C LEU A 417 -21.81 0.85 26.03
N LEU A 418 -21.90 -0.45 26.35
CA LEU A 418 -20.81 -1.20 26.98
C LEU A 418 -19.57 -1.23 26.08
N TRP A 419 -19.74 -1.61 24.81
CA TRP A 419 -18.67 -1.58 23.82
C TRP A 419 -18.05 -0.18 23.72
N PHE A 420 -18.91 0.84 23.69
CA PHE A 420 -18.53 2.24 23.57
C PHE A 420 -17.64 2.71 24.72
N ARG A 421 -18.06 2.43 25.97
CA ARG A 421 -17.32 2.76 27.18
C ARG A 421 -15.95 2.07 27.22
N SER A 422 -15.88 0.82 26.77
CA SER A 422 -14.64 0.06 26.72
C SER A 422 -13.62 0.67 25.75
N LYS A 423 -14.05 1.08 24.56
CA LYS A 423 -13.14 1.62 23.53
C LYS A 423 -12.71 3.07 23.76
N CYS A 424 -13.53 3.87 24.45
CA CYS A 424 -13.22 5.27 24.77
C CYS A 424 -12.47 5.46 26.09
N GLY A 425 -12.08 4.38 26.79
CA GLY A 425 -11.32 4.49 28.05
C GLY A 425 -12.12 5.02 29.24
N SER A 426 -13.45 4.83 29.27
CA SER A 426 -14.29 5.23 30.41
C SER A 426 -13.97 4.37 31.65
N ALA A 427 -13.94 5.00 32.83
CA ALA A 427 -13.37 4.43 34.06
C ALA A 427 -14.23 3.36 34.76
N ASP A 428 -15.53 3.23 34.46
CA ASP A 428 -16.38 2.21 35.10
C ASP A 428 -17.33 1.51 34.13
N LEU A 429 -16.95 0.30 33.72
CA LEU A 429 -17.77 -0.61 32.89
C LEU A 429 -18.75 -1.44 33.73
N ARG A 430 -18.54 -1.50 35.06
CA ARG A 430 -19.17 -2.48 35.94
C ARG A 430 -20.70 -2.36 35.98
N PRO A 431 -21.31 -1.16 36.07
CA PRO A 431 -22.76 -1.02 36.07
C PRO A 431 -23.41 -1.60 34.82
N THR A 432 -22.82 -1.36 33.65
CA THR A 432 -23.37 -1.85 32.37
C THR A 432 -23.13 -3.35 32.19
N LEU A 433 -21.97 -3.86 32.61
CA LEU A 433 -21.69 -5.30 32.63
C LEU A 433 -22.68 -6.07 33.50
N ASP A 434 -22.89 -5.61 34.74
CA ASP A 434 -23.82 -6.24 35.67
C ASP A 434 -25.26 -6.14 35.16
N TRP A 435 -25.63 -5.00 34.55
CA TRP A 435 -26.95 -4.81 33.96
C TRP A 435 -27.23 -5.79 32.81
N ILE A 436 -26.27 -5.99 31.90
CA ILE A 436 -26.37 -6.91 30.76
C ILE A 436 -26.40 -8.36 31.25
N ARG A 437 -25.46 -8.77 32.11
CA ARG A 437 -25.38 -10.15 32.61
C ARG A 437 -26.62 -10.57 33.42
N ALA A 438 -27.20 -9.65 34.18
CA ALA A 438 -28.43 -9.92 34.93
C ALA A 438 -29.66 -10.15 34.03
N ARG A 439 -29.59 -9.75 32.75
CA ARG A 439 -30.75 -9.69 31.85
C ARG A 439 -30.61 -10.53 30.58
N VAL A 440 -29.39 -10.84 30.14
CA VAL A 440 -29.13 -11.51 28.85
C VAL A 440 -29.97 -12.78 28.64
N SER A 441 -30.14 -13.60 29.68
CA SER A 441 -30.91 -14.84 29.60
C SER A 441 -32.41 -14.64 29.35
N ALA A 442 -32.94 -13.43 29.55
CA ALA A 442 -34.34 -13.10 29.34
C ALA A 442 -34.66 -12.58 27.92
N TYR A 443 -33.64 -12.28 27.12
CA TYR A 443 -33.82 -11.77 25.76
C TYR A 443 -33.80 -12.88 24.71
N ALA A 444 -34.26 -12.57 23.50
CA ALA A 444 -34.22 -13.52 22.40
C ALA A 444 -32.76 -13.80 21.97
N MET A 445 -32.60 -14.89 21.21
CA MET A 445 -31.27 -15.41 20.88
C MET A 445 -30.39 -14.39 20.15
N ARG A 446 -30.99 -13.55 19.29
CA ARG A 446 -30.28 -12.48 18.59
C ARG A 446 -29.59 -11.52 19.55
N GLU A 447 -30.32 -11.05 20.56
CA GLU A 447 -29.81 -10.16 21.60
C GLU A 447 -28.81 -10.87 22.51
N GLN A 448 -29.01 -12.16 22.79
CA GLN A 448 -28.02 -12.96 23.50
C GLN A 448 -26.70 -13.01 22.73
N MET A 449 -26.72 -13.27 21.43
CA MET A 449 -25.50 -13.30 20.60
C MET A 449 -24.84 -11.92 20.50
N LEU A 450 -25.63 -10.86 20.38
CA LEU A 450 -25.13 -9.49 20.43
C LEU A 450 -24.39 -9.19 21.75
N ALA A 451 -24.95 -9.62 22.88
CA ALA A 451 -24.33 -9.46 24.19
C ALA A 451 -23.03 -10.27 24.30
N ILE A 452 -23.02 -11.52 23.84
CA ILE A 452 -21.82 -12.38 23.85
C ILE A 452 -20.73 -11.81 22.96
N ARG A 453 -21.06 -11.41 21.73
CA ARG A 453 -20.14 -10.71 20.80
C ARG A 453 -19.54 -9.48 21.48
N THR A 454 -20.37 -8.66 22.12
CA THR A 454 -19.93 -7.47 22.85
C THR A 454 -18.94 -7.83 23.96
N LEU A 455 -19.26 -8.82 24.80
CA LEU A 455 -18.40 -9.28 25.89
C LEU A 455 -17.04 -9.80 25.38
N ILE A 456 -17.01 -10.54 24.27
CA ILE A 456 -15.77 -11.02 23.67
C ILE A 456 -14.92 -9.84 23.16
N LEU A 457 -15.53 -8.88 22.46
CA LEU A 457 -14.84 -7.72 21.86
C LEU A 457 -14.19 -6.77 22.89
N ILE A 458 -14.67 -6.79 24.14
CA ILE A 458 -14.12 -5.99 25.25
C ILE A 458 -13.23 -6.81 26.20
N GLY A 459 -13.05 -8.11 25.94
CA GLY A 459 -12.23 -9.00 26.78
C GLY A 459 -12.90 -9.50 28.07
N GLU A 460 -14.22 -9.38 28.18
CA GLU A 460 -15.00 -9.78 29.37
C GLU A 460 -15.79 -11.09 29.16
N GLY A 461 -15.71 -11.71 27.99
CA GLY A 461 -16.38 -12.99 27.69
C GLY A 461 -15.76 -14.15 28.48
N THR A 462 -16.59 -14.86 29.25
CA THR A 462 -16.15 -16.07 29.97
C THR A 462 -16.18 -17.31 29.08
N SER A 463 -15.36 -18.32 29.39
CA SER A 463 -15.37 -19.58 28.62
C SER A 463 -16.71 -20.31 28.66
N ASP A 464 -17.48 -20.18 29.75
CA ASP A 464 -18.83 -20.75 29.87
C ASP A 464 -19.83 -20.03 28.95
N GLU A 465 -19.80 -18.70 28.93
CA GLU A 465 -20.60 -17.87 28.02
C GLU A 465 -20.29 -18.19 26.54
N CYS A 466 -19.00 -18.30 26.18
CA CYS A 466 -18.57 -18.65 24.83
C CYS A 466 -19.02 -20.06 24.41
N ARG A 467 -18.87 -21.06 25.29
CA ARG A 467 -19.34 -22.43 25.03
C ARG A 467 -20.86 -22.48 24.86
N ALA A 468 -21.60 -21.83 25.75
CA ALA A 468 -23.05 -21.79 25.68
C ALA A 468 -23.53 -21.15 24.37
N ALA A 469 -22.88 -20.07 23.92
CA ALA A 469 -23.20 -19.44 22.63
C ALA A 469 -22.93 -20.37 21.44
N ALA A 470 -21.76 -21.04 21.41
CA ALA A 470 -21.44 -22.00 20.35
C ALA A 470 -22.49 -23.13 20.29
N ASP A 471 -22.89 -23.68 21.45
CA ASP A 471 -23.88 -24.75 21.53
C ASP A 471 -25.27 -24.29 21.09
N GLN A 472 -25.68 -23.07 21.46
CA GLN A 472 -26.94 -22.50 20.99
C GLN A 472 -26.93 -22.34 19.45
N ILE A 473 -25.87 -21.76 18.87
CA ILE A 473 -25.78 -21.55 17.41
C ILE A 473 -25.77 -22.89 16.66
N ARG A 474 -25.13 -23.93 17.22
CA ARG A 474 -25.12 -25.28 16.63
C ARG A 474 -26.52 -25.85 16.44
N LEU A 475 -27.46 -25.53 17.35
CA LEU A 475 -28.82 -26.06 17.38
C LEU A 475 -29.82 -25.30 16.50
N ILE A 476 -29.43 -24.16 15.89
CA ILE A 476 -30.35 -23.37 15.05
C ILE A 476 -30.54 -24.00 13.66
N GLU A 477 -31.78 -23.94 13.17
CA GLU A 477 -32.14 -24.18 11.77
C GLU A 477 -31.82 -22.93 10.91
N LEU A 478 -30.64 -22.90 10.29
CA LEU A 478 -30.12 -21.74 9.57
C LEU A 478 -31.01 -21.28 8.39
N ASP A 479 -31.69 -22.20 7.72
CA ASP A 479 -32.53 -21.90 6.55
C ASP A 479 -33.77 -21.05 6.89
N SER A 480 -34.08 -20.90 8.18
CA SER A 480 -35.23 -20.15 8.69
C SER A 480 -34.87 -18.75 9.21
N LEU A 481 -33.58 -18.40 9.20
CA LEU A 481 -33.08 -17.16 9.76
C LEU A 481 -33.15 -16.00 8.77
N SER A 482 -33.33 -14.79 9.31
CA SER A 482 -33.15 -13.57 8.53
C SER A 482 -31.68 -13.37 8.16
N GLU A 483 -31.42 -12.59 7.10
CA GLU A 483 -30.06 -12.23 6.70
C GLU A 483 -29.30 -11.56 7.85
N ILE A 484 -29.97 -10.70 8.64
CA ILE A 484 -29.38 -10.02 9.80
C ILE A 484 -28.94 -11.03 10.87
N ASP A 485 -29.76 -12.04 11.15
CA ASP A 485 -29.42 -13.07 12.14
C ASP A 485 -28.25 -13.93 11.65
N LEU A 486 -28.22 -14.25 10.36
CA LEU A 486 -27.10 -14.98 9.74
C LEU A 486 -25.78 -14.21 9.85
N VAL A 487 -25.80 -12.89 9.61
CA VAL A 487 -24.62 -12.02 9.80
C VAL A 487 -24.17 -12.01 11.26
N ASN A 488 -25.09 -11.74 12.20
CA ASN A 488 -24.79 -11.70 13.64
C ASN A 488 -24.19 -13.02 14.14
N TYR A 489 -24.72 -14.16 13.69
CA TYR A 489 -24.22 -15.47 14.08
C TYR A 489 -22.89 -15.81 13.41
N LEU A 490 -22.67 -15.37 12.17
CA LEU A 490 -21.39 -15.54 11.49
C LEU A 490 -20.29 -14.79 12.24
N GLU A 491 -20.50 -13.50 12.55
CA GLU A 491 -19.56 -12.70 13.32
C GLU A 491 -19.29 -13.29 14.71
N THR A 492 -20.34 -13.74 15.40
CA THR A 492 -20.20 -14.38 16.71
C THR A 492 -19.39 -15.67 16.60
N SER A 493 -19.66 -16.53 15.62
CA SER A 493 -18.92 -17.79 15.41
C SER A 493 -17.43 -17.58 15.10
N LEU A 494 -17.10 -16.49 14.38
CA LEU A 494 -15.72 -16.12 14.07
C LEU A 494 -14.95 -15.68 15.31
N LEU A 495 -15.60 -14.97 16.23
CA LEU A 495 -15.02 -14.57 17.51
C LEU A 495 -14.84 -15.76 18.47
N LEU A 496 -15.67 -16.79 18.34
CA LEU A 496 -15.59 -18.04 19.10
C LEU A 496 -14.51 -18.99 18.55
N ASP A 497 -13.87 -18.68 17.42
CA ASP A 497 -12.90 -19.52 16.71
C ASP A 497 -13.49 -20.89 16.25
N GLU A 498 -14.79 -20.92 15.97
CA GLU A 498 -15.56 -22.12 15.60
C GLU A 498 -15.66 -22.25 14.07
N LEU A 499 -14.55 -22.59 13.41
CA LEU A 499 -14.42 -22.53 11.94
C LEU A 499 -15.47 -23.38 11.19
N GLU A 500 -15.83 -24.55 11.69
CA GLU A 500 -16.88 -25.41 11.11
C GLU A 500 -18.25 -24.74 11.17
N LEU A 501 -18.55 -24.08 12.29
CA LEU A 501 -19.79 -23.35 12.51
C LEU A 501 -19.85 -22.12 11.60
N SER A 502 -18.78 -21.34 11.53
CA SER A 502 -18.66 -20.19 10.63
C SER A 502 -18.85 -20.61 9.18
N SER A 503 -18.27 -21.74 8.77
CA SER A 503 -18.44 -22.31 7.43
C SER A 503 -19.89 -22.66 7.11
N ARG A 504 -20.62 -23.19 8.09
CA ARG A 504 -22.03 -23.57 7.94
C ARG A 504 -22.92 -22.33 7.78
N ILE A 505 -22.69 -21.32 8.61
CA ILE A 505 -23.45 -20.06 8.59
C ILE A 505 -23.14 -19.26 7.32
N ALA A 506 -21.88 -19.21 6.89
CA ALA A 506 -21.48 -18.55 5.66
C ALA A 506 -22.22 -19.12 4.43
N ARG A 507 -22.42 -20.44 4.35
CA ARG A 507 -23.21 -21.05 3.27
C ARG A 507 -24.67 -20.62 3.28
N ALA A 508 -25.28 -20.60 4.46
CA ALA A 508 -26.66 -20.14 4.61
C ALA A 508 -26.80 -18.66 4.22
N LEU A 509 -25.87 -17.81 4.66
CA LEU A 509 -25.82 -16.39 4.30
C LEU A 509 -25.64 -16.18 2.79
N VAL A 510 -24.70 -16.89 2.15
CA VAL A 510 -24.50 -16.78 0.70
C VAL A 510 -25.74 -17.25 -0.06
N SER A 511 -26.39 -18.32 0.43
CA SER A 511 -27.60 -18.87 -0.20
C SER A 511 -28.82 -17.98 -0.05
N SER A 512 -28.85 -17.08 0.94
CA SER A 512 -29.94 -16.12 1.15
C SER A 512 -29.81 -14.84 0.32
N GLN A 513 -28.70 -14.65 -0.42
CA GLN A 513 -28.48 -13.45 -1.22
C GLN A 513 -29.43 -13.38 -2.43
N SER A 514 -30.04 -12.21 -2.66
CA SER A 514 -30.86 -11.97 -3.84
C SER A 514 -30.36 -10.75 -4.62
N SER A 515 -30.13 -10.90 -5.93
CA SER A 515 -29.71 -9.80 -6.81
C SER A 515 -28.44 -9.05 -6.36
N GLY A 516 -27.50 -9.75 -5.72
CA GLY A 516 -26.22 -9.18 -5.28
C GLY A 516 -26.30 -8.31 -4.02
N MET A 517 -27.44 -8.27 -3.34
CA MET A 517 -27.63 -7.63 -2.04
C MET A 517 -28.30 -8.62 -1.06
N TRP A 518 -28.03 -8.43 0.22
CA TRP A 518 -28.89 -8.95 1.28
C TRP A 518 -29.98 -7.92 1.57
N LEU A 519 -30.74 -8.12 2.66
CA LEU A 519 -31.91 -7.33 3.06
C LEU A 519 -31.80 -5.82 2.77
N ASP A 520 -30.67 -5.21 3.12
CA ASP A 520 -30.35 -3.82 2.84
C ASP A 520 -28.84 -3.61 2.68
N LEU A 521 -28.43 -2.37 2.43
CA LEU A 521 -27.02 -1.99 2.24
C LEU A 521 -26.18 -2.25 3.50
N ALA A 522 -26.72 -2.01 4.69
CA ALA A 522 -26.02 -2.20 5.96
C ALA A 522 -25.75 -3.69 6.23
N THR A 523 -26.78 -4.52 6.10
CA THR A 523 -26.70 -5.98 6.19
C THR A 523 -25.73 -6.53 5.14
N THR A 524 -25.73 -5.95 3.95
CA THR A 524 -24.80 -6.32 2.87
C THR A 524 -23.35 -6.00 3.25
N ALA A 525 -23.08 -4.82 3.81
CA ALA A 525 -21.75 -4.44 4.26
C ALA A 525 -21.24 -5.37 5.38
N GLU A 526 -22.05 -5.56 6.43
CA GLU A 526 -21.68 -6.41 7.57
C GLU A 526 -21.48 -7.88 7.16
N GLY A 527 -22.38 -8.43 6.35
CA GLY A 527 -22.25 -9.80 5.85
C GLY A 527 -20.99 -10.01 5.01
N THR A 528 -20.64 -9.03 4.17
CA THR A 528 -19.43 -9.10 3.36
C THR A 528 -18.16 -9.05 4.23
N LEU A 529 -18.12 -8.18 5.26
CA LEU A 529 -17.01 -8.11 6.21
C LEU A 529 -16.83 -9.40 7.02
N ALA A 530 -17.93 -10.02 7.44
CA ALA A 530 -17.90 -11.29 8.16
C ALA A 530 -17.36 -12.43 7.27
N LEU A 531 -17.79 -12.50 6.01
CA LEU A 531 -17.28 -13.48 5.03
C LEU A 531 -15.78 -13.28 4.74
N LEU A 532 -15.32 -12.03 4.69
CA LEU A 532 -13.89 -11.73 4.58
C LEU A 532 -13.07 -12.24 5.76
N LYS A 533 -13.54 -11.97 6.98
CA LYS A 533 -12.89 -12.43 8.21
C LYS A 533 -12.75 -13.96 8.18
N LEU A 534 -13.79 -14.66 7.72
CA LEU A 534 -13.74 -16.11 7.51
C LEU A 534 -12.69 -16.54 6.47
N LEU A 535 -12.65 -15.88 5.30
CA LEU A 535 -11.67 -16.19 4.25
C LEU A 535 -10.22 -15.97 4.70
N ARG A 536 -9.96 -14.89 5.45
CA ARG A 536 -8.63 -14.63 6.04
C ARG A 536 -8.22 -15.75 7.01
N ARG A 537 -9.14 -16.19 7.87
CA ARG A 537 -8.92 -17.32 8.78
C ARG A 537 -8.62 -18.62 8.02
N PHE A 538 -9.25 -18.87 6.87
CA PHE A 538 -8.90 -20.01 6.03
C PHE A 538 -7.51 -19.91 5.40
N SER A 539 -7.05 -18.72 5.01
CA SER A 539 -5.70 -18.55 4.48
C SER A 539 -4.61 -18.73 5.55
N GLU A 540 -4.92 -18.48 6.81
CA GLU A 540 -4.00 -18.62 7.94
C GLU A 540 -3.95 -20.06 8.49
N GLY A 541 -5.00 -20.87 8.28
CA GLY A 541 -5.12 -22.25 8.79
C GLY A 541 -4.70 -23.35 7.80
N THR A 542 -3.40 -23.60 7.64
CA THR A 542 -2.84 -24.53 6.62
C THR A 542 -2.99 -26.05 6.89
N THR A 543 -4.03 -26.54 7.57
CA THR A 543 -4.16 -28.01 7.82
C THR A 543 -5.55 -28.65 7.75
N ALA A 544 -6.62 -27.95 7.33
CA ALA A 544 -7.96 -28.57 7.26
C ALA A 544 -8.41 -28.94 5.81
N ALA A 545 -8.52 -30.26 5.61
CA ALA A 545 -9.12 -31.13 4.58
C ALA A 545 -9.84 -30.61 3.28
N PRO A 546 -9.92 -31.45 2.20
CA PRO A 546 -10.46 -31.14 0.86
C PRO A 546 -11.93 -30.67 0.77
N LYS A 547 -12.71 -30.76 1.85
CA LYS A 547 -14.09 -30.23 1.91
C LYS A 547 -14.14 -28.70 2.00
N LEU A 548 -13.01 -28.05 2.29
CA LEU A 548 -12.90 -26.60 2.47
C LEU A 548 -12.54 -25.84 1.19
N VAL A 549 -11.95 -26.53 0.20
CA VAL A 549 -11.69 -25.97 -1.14
C VAL A 549 -13.01 -25.67 -1.86
N SER A 550 -14.02 -26.54 -1.76
CA SER A 550 -15.31 -26.31 -2.42
C SER A 550 -16.08 -25.13 -1.82
N LEU A 551 -15.92 -24.86 -0.51
CA LEU A 551 -16.53 -23.68 0.12
C LEU A 551 -15.83 -22.39 -0.32
N SER A 552 -14.50 -22.42 -0.46
CA SER A 552 -13.77 -21.29 -1.03
C SER A 552 -14.16 -21.01 -2.48
N GLU A 553 -14.55 -22.04 -3.25
CA GLU A 553 -15.07 -21.92 -4.62
C GLU A 553 -16.56 -21.55 -4.68
N GLU A 554 -17.36 -21.82 -3.65
CA GLU A 554 -18.76 -21.37 -3.53
C GLU A 554 -18.85 -19.93 -3.00
N ILE A 555 -17.89 -19.50 -2.17
CA ILE A 555 -17.79 -18.13 -1.65
C ILE A 555 -17.09 -17.19 -2.64
N ARG A 556 -16.14 -17.69 -3.44
CA ARG A 556 -15.49 -16.96 -4.55
C ARG A 556 -16.39 -16.88 -5.76
#